data_AF-A0A847A296-F1
#
_entry.id   AF-A0A847A296-F1
#
_cell.length_a   1.000
_cell.length_b   1.000
_cell.length_c   1.000
_cell.angle_alpha   90.00
_cell.angle_beta   90.00
_cell.angle_gamma   90.00
#
_symmetry.space_group_name_H-M   'P 1'
#
loop_
_entity.id
_entity.type
_entity.pdbx_description
1 polymer ?
#
loop_
_entity_poly.entity_id
_entity_poly.type
_entity_poly.pdbx_seq_one_letter_code
_entity_poly.pdbx_strand_id
1 'polypeptide(L)'
;MWGSVWSTGKISRVDGLWVFTGMPRWTFGRGGSCVGACYLTNTNVSAAVLRHELVHREQWRHYGLAVPVLYQLSGRNPLTNRFEIEAGLRDGGYLR
;
A
#
# COMPACT_ATOMS: atom_id res chain seq x y z
N MET A 1 6.01 15.52 -4.33
CA MET A 1 5.29 14.25 -4.09
C MET A 1 3.84 14.45 -4.50
N TRP A 2 3.20 13.49 -5.17
CA TRP A 2 1.87 13.71 -5.77
C TRP A 2 0.71 13.46 -4.80
N GLY A 3 0.88 12.60 -3.77
CA GLY A 3 -0.15 12.35 -2.75
C GLY A 3 -0.53 13.57 -1.91
N SER A 4 0.33 14.60 -1.83
CA SER A 4 0.02 15.83 -1.10
C SER A 4 -1.05 16.69 -1.74
N VAL A 5 -1.40 16.44 -3.02
CA VAL A 5 -2.48 17.20 -3.69
C VAL A 5 -3.84 16.90 -3.03
N TRP A 6 -4.02 15.68 -2.51
CA TRP A 6 -5.31 15.22 -1.97
C TRP A 6 -5.27 14.83 -0.49
N SER A 7 -4.08 14.76 0.12
CA SER A 7 -3.92 14.46 1.54
C SER A 7 -4.42 15.63 2.39
N THR A 8 -5.44 15.39 3.21
CA THR A 8 -5.95 16.38 4.18
C THR A 8 -5.44 16.13 5.60
N GLY A 9 -4.86 14.96 5.85
CA GLY A 9 -4.31 14.56 7.15
C GLY A 9 -2.80 14.70 7.26
N LYS A 10 -2.25 14.16 8.37
CA LYS A 10 -0.82 14.13 8.66
C LYS A 10 -0.07 13.32 7.60
N ILE A 11 0.94 13.94 6.99
CA ILE A 11 1.93 13.25 6.17
C ILE A 11 3.06 12.81 7.10
N SER A 12 3.42 11.54 7.05
CA SER A 12 4.50 10.99 7.86
C SER A 12 5.42 10.10 7.03
N ARG A 13 6.60 9.78 7.57
CA ARG A 13 7.57 8.91 6.92
C ARG A 13 7.98 7.80 7.89
N VAL A 14 7.87 6.55 7.46
CA VAL A 14 8.16 5.35 8.25
C VAL A 14 9.06 4.46 7.41
N ASP A 15 10.31 4.25 7.83
CA ASP A 15 11.29 3.39 7.13
C ASP A 15 11.38 3.62 5.61
N GLY A 16 11.31 4.89 5.19
CA GLY A 16 11.37 5.28 3.79
C GLY A 16 10.05 5.19 3.01
N LEU A 17 8.96 4.75 3.64
CA LEU A 17 7.58 4.85 3.15
C LEU A 17 6.97 6.20 3.55
N TRP A 18 6.46 6.94 2.58
CA TRP A 18 5.68 8.15 2.80
C TRP A 18 4.21 7.80 2.98
N VAL A 19 3.65 8.13 4.15
CA VAL A 19 2.26 7.82 4.50
C VAL A 19 1.43 9.10 4.41
N PHE A 20 0.45 9.08 3.51
CA PHE A 20 -0.53 10.16 3.31
C PHE A 20 -1.86 9.72 3.91
N THR A 21 -2.42 10.54 4.80
CA THR A 21 -3.66 10.26 5.52
C THR A 21 -4.75 11.27 5.17
N GLY A 22 -6.01 10.95 5.46
CA GLY A 22 -7.14 11.81 5.09
C GLY A 22 -7.37 11.87 3.57
N MET A 23 -6.92 10.85 2.83
CA MET A 23 -7.14 10.76 1.40
C MET A 23 -8.63 10.51 1.09
N PRO A 24 -9.19 11.09 0.00
CA PRO A 24 -10.53 10.73 -0.46
C PRO A 24 -10.60 9.24 -0.87
N ARG A 25 -11.72 8.57 -0.60
CA ARG A 25 -11.85 7.11 -0.78
C ARG A 25 -11.71 6.59 -2.22
N TRP A 26 -11.86 7.46 -3.23
CA TRP A 26 -11.72 7.10 -4.64
C TRP A 26 -10.26 7.09 -5.12
N THR A 27 -9.33 7.49 -4.26
CA THR A 27 -7.90 7.70 -4.58
C THR A 27 -7.03 6.49 -4.21
N PHE A 28 -7.61 5.52 -3.50
CA PHE A 28 -6.98 4.27 -3.09
C PHE A 28 -8.02 3.15 -3.09
N GLY A 29 -7.59 1.90 -3.20
CA GLY A 29 -8.46 0.73 -3.06
C GLY A 29 -8.68 0.30 -1.60
N ARG A 30 -9.69 -0.53 -1.32
CA ARG A 30 -9.95 -1.19 -0.02
C ARG A 30 -9.63 -0.34 1.23
N GLY A 31 -8.43 -0.51 1.80
CA GLY A 31 -7.93 0.22 2.98
C GLY A 31 -6.71 1.12 2.72
N GLY A 32 -6.13 1.07 1.52
CA GLY A 32 -4.98 1.87 1.14
C GLY A 32 -4.35 1.39 -0.16
N SER A 33 -3.38 2.13 -0.67
CA SER A 33 -2.63 1.75 -1.87
C SER A 33 -1.20 2.25 -1.80
N CYS A 34 -0.24 1.34 -1.99
CA CYS A 34 1.17 1.67 -2.13
C CYS A 34 1.54 1.83 -3.60
N VAL A 35 2.07 3.00 -3.93
CA VAL A 35 2.58 3.33 -5.26
C VAL A 35 3.99 3.87 -5.11
N GLY A 36 4.96 3.06 -5.53
CA GLY A 36 6.37 3.35 -5.31
C GLY A 36 6.72 3.30 -3.82
N ALA A 37 7.07 4.45 -3.26
CA ALA A 37 7.32 4.63 -1.83
C ALA A 37 6.22 5.45 -1.13
N CYS A 38 5.06 5.64 -1.78
CA CYS A 38 3.95 6.42 -1.24
C CYS A 38 2.79 5.49 -0.88
N TYR A 39 2.44 5.43 0.40
CA TYR A 39 1.25 4.78 0.89
C TYR A 39 0.12 5.80 1.07
N LEU A 40 -0.98 5.59 0.34
CA LEU A 40 -2.16 6.44 0.37
C LEU A 40 -3.26 5.74 1.16
N THR A 41 -3.76 6.38 2.20
CA THR A 41 -4.89 5.86 2.98
C THR A 41 -5.73 6.99 3.57
N ASN A 42 -6.93 6.68 4.04
CA ASN A 42 -7.68 7.60 4.88
C ASN A 42 -7.23 7.50 6.35
N THR A 43 -7.45 6.33 6.97
CA THR A 43 -7.20 6.11 8.40
C THR A 43 -6.42 4.82 8.71
N ASN A 44 -6.05 4.02 7.71
CA ASN A 44 -5.50 2.69 7.92
C ASN A 44 -3.98 2.72 8.18
N VAL A 45 -3.56 3.19 9.35
CA VAL A 45 -2.14 3.42 9.68
C VAL A 45 -1.65 2.59 10.86
N SER A 46 -2.26 1.43 11.10
CA SER A 46 -1.81 0.52 12.16
C SER A 46 -0.39 0.02 11.89
N ALA A 47 0.37 -0.29 12.95
CA ALA A 47 1.74 -0.80 12.81
C ALA A 47 1.81 -2.07 11.95
N ALA A 48 0.79 -2.94 12.01
CA ALA A 48 0.71 -4.13 11.18
C ALA A 48 0.57 -3.78 9.69
N VAL A 49 -0.35 -2.88 9.36
CA VAL A 49 -0.53 -2.41 7.99
C VAL A 49 0.72 -1.73 7.48
N LEU A 50 1.40 -0.91 8.28
CA LEU A 50 2.65 -0.28 7.85
C LEU A 50 3.75 -1.30 7.52
N ARG A 51 3.85 -2.42 8.25
CA ARG A 51 4.77 -3.52 7.88
C ARG A 51 4.41 -4.15 6.54
N HIS A 52 3.13 -4.38 6.30
CA HIS A 52 2.63 -4.88 5.01
C HIS A 52 3.00 -3.93 3.86
N GLU A 53 2.78 -2.63 4.03
CA GLU A 53 3.09 -1.63 2.99
C GLU A 53 4.60 -1.44 2.76
N LEU A 54 5.44 -1.72 3.76
CA LEU A 54 6.90 -1.74 3.58
C LEU A 54 7.35 -2.86 2.62
N VAL A 55 6.68 -4.01 2.63
CA VAL A 55 6.95 -5.09 1.66
C VAL A 55 6.54 -4.64 0.26
N HIS A 56 5.38 -4.00 0.10
CA HIS A 56 4.98 -3.42 -1.19
C HIS A 56 5.99 -2.38 -1.68
N ARG A 57 6.53 -1.55 -0.79
CA ARG A 57 7.62 -0.62 -1.15
C ARG A 57 8.85 -1.36 -1.67
N GLU A 58 9.26 -2.46 -1.04
CA GLU A 58 10.39 -3.26 -1.55
C GLU A 58 10.07 -3.92 -2.89
N GLN A 59 8.85 -4.41 -3.10
CA GLN A 59 8.40 -4.92 -4.39
C GLN A 59 8.44 -3.82 -5.47
N TRP A 60 8.03 -2.59 -5.14
CA TRP A 60 8.16 -1.42 -6.01
C TRP A 60 9.62 -1.06 -6.28
N ARG A 61 10.51 -1.17 -5.29
CA ARG A 61 11.95 -0.96 -5.50
C ARG A 61 12.55 -2.01 -6.43
N HIS A 62 12.06 -3.25 -6.37
CA HIS A 62 12.58 -4.35 -7.18
C HIS A 62 12.01 -4.36 -8.62
N TYR A 63 10.69 -4.25 -8.77
CA TYR A 63 10.00 -4.39 -10.05
C TYR A 63 9.63 -3.05 -10.69
N GLY A 64 9.71 -1.93 -9.97
CA GLY A 64 9.38 -0.60 -10.50
C GLY A 64 7.98 -0.53 -11.08
N LEU A 65 7.84 0.10 -12.25
CA LEU A 65 6.56 0.26 -12.96
C LEU A 65 5.93 -1.06 -13.45
N ALA A 66 6.62 -2.20 -13.32
CA ALA A 66 6.04 -3.50 -13.64
C ALA A 66 5.08 -4.01 -12.55
N VAL A 67 5.14 -3.47 -11.31
CA VAL A 67 4.30 -3.92 -10.20
C VAL A 67 2.80 -3.94 -10.56
N PRO A 68 2.17 -2.89 -11.10
CA PRO A 68 0.74 -2.92 -11.41
C PRO A 68 0.34 -4.03 -12.39
N VAL A 69 1.19 -4.28 -13.40
CA VAL A 69 0.95 -5.32 -14.40
C VAL A 69 1.11 -6.70 -13.77
N LEU A 70 2.22 -6.94 -13.06
CA LEU A 70 2.48 -8.23 -12.41
C LEU A 70 1.45 -8.54 -11.33
N TYR A 71 1.01 -7.53 -10.58
CA TYR A 71 -0.04 -7.65 -9.58
C TYR A 71 -1.35 -8.08 -10.25
N GLN A 72 -1.74 -7.44 -11.36
CA GLN A 72 -2.96 -7.79 -12.08
C GLN A 72 -2.91 -9.21 -12.67
N LEU A 73 -1.75 -9.64 -13.17
CA LEU A 73 -1.52 -11.01 -13.65
C LEU A 73 -1.54 -12.05 -12.52
N SER A 74 -1.20 -11.65 -11.29
CA SER A 74 -1.24 -12.51 -10.10
C SER A 74 -2.67 -12.73 -9.55
N GLY A 75 -3.68 -12.16 -10.22
CA GLY A 75 -5.09 -12.35 -9.89
C GLY A 75 -5.66 -11.27 -8.97
N ARG A 76 -6.98 -11.10 -9.02
CA ARG A 76 -7.71 -10.07 -8.25
C ARG A 76 -8.00 -10.48 -6.80
N ASN A 77 -8.01 -11.78 -6.51
CA ASN A 77 -8.24 -12.27 -5.15
C ASN A 77 -6.96 -12.09 -4.32
N PRO A 78 -6.97 -11.26 -3.26
CA PRO A 78 -5.77 -11.01 -2.44
C PRO A 78 -5.26 -12.30 -1.78
N LEU A 79 -6.15 -13.24 -1.44
CA LEU A 79 -5.77 -14.48 -0.77
C LEU A 79 -4.93 -15.42 -1.65
N THR A 80 -4.94 -15.21 -2.97
CA THR A 80 -4.15 -15.98 -3.93
C THR A 80 -3.10 -15.13 -4.64
N ASN A 81 -3.10 -13.82 -4.42
CA ASN A 81 -2.17 -12.92 -5.09
C ASN A 81 -0.81 -12.98 -4.39
N ARG A 82 0.22 -13.40 -5.11
CA ARG A 82 1.57 -13.57 -4.54
C ARG A 82 2.12 -12.31 -3.86
N PHE A 83 1.79 -11.11 -4.36
CA PHE A 83 2.28 -9.85 -3.80
C PHE A 83 1.64 -9.56 -2.44
N GLU A 84 0.35 -9.86 -2.29
CA GLU A 84 -0.41 -9.72 -1.04
C GLU A 84 -0.02 -10.79 -0.02
N ILE A 85 0.25 -12.02 -0.48
CA ILE A 85 0.75 -13.10 0.35
C ILE A 85 2.13 -12.77 0.92
N GLU A 86 3.05 -12.32 0.06
CA GLU A 86 4.40 -11.89 0.46
C GLU A 86 4.36 -10.71 1.43
N ALA A 87 3.47 -9.74 1.19
CA ALA A 87 3.27 -8.61 2.10
C ALA A 87 2.61 -9.01 3.43
N GLY A 88 2.13 -10.25 3.57
CA GLY A 88 1.53 -10.77 4.79
C GLY A 88 0.05 -10.41 4.90
N LEU A 89 -0.80 -11.40 4.62
CA LEU A 89 -2.26 -11.24 4.61
C LEU A 89 -2.85 -10.81 5.96
N ARG A 90 -2.28 -11.27 7.08
CA ARG A 90 -2.72 -10.88 8.42
C ARG A 90 -2.38 -9.41 8.72
N ASP A 91 -1.17 -9.00 8.37
CA ASP A 91 -0.72 -7.63 8.56
C ASP A 91 -1.51 -6.64 7.66
N GLY A 92 -1.91 -7.08 6.46
CA GLY A 92 -2.83 -6.36 5.58
C GLY A 92 -4.31 -6.43 5.97
N GLY A 93 -4.67 -7.18 7.02
CA GLY A 93 -6.04 -7.29 7.54
C GLY A 93 -6.98 -8.20 6.74
N TYR A 94 -6.46 -9.03 5.83
CA TYR A 94 -7.24 -10.03 5.08
C TYR A 94 -7.50 -11.30 5.89
N LEU A 95 -6.64 -11.60 6.87
CA LEU A 95 -6.80 -12.71 7.80
C LEU A 95 -6.88 -12.17 9.23
N ARG A 96 -7.79 -12.73 10.03
CA ARG A 96 -7.97 -12.38 11.45
C ARG A 96 -7.11 -13.24 12.36
#